data_AF-D0L7V6-F1
#
_entry.id   AF-D0L7V6-F1
#
_cell.length_a   1.000
_cell.length_b   1.000
_cell.length_c   1.000
_cell.angle_alpha   90.00
_cell.angle_beta   90.00
_cell.angle_gamma   90.00
#
_symmetry.space_group_name_H-M   'P 1'
#
loop_
_entity.id
_entity.type
_entity.pdbx_description
1 polymer ?
#
loop_
_entity_poly.entity_id
_entity_poly.type
_entity_poly.pdbx_seq_one_letter_code
_entity_poly.pdbx_strand_id
1 'polypeptide(L)'
;MNLADQIEAVARAATAEVAAASRAFSLTRRDLADALRAHQASTPDAVARARADLEDDADAVDATPGILLPADRAETSPHLPGAEH
;
A
#
# COMPACT_ATOMS: atom_id res chain seq x y z
N MET A 1 16.10 -19.26 56.42
CA MET A 1 15.05 -18.68 55.57
C MET A 1 13.84 -19.59 55.64
N ASN A 2 12.68 -19.07 56.02
CA ASN A 2 11.46 -19.88 56.20
C ASN A 2 10.72 -20.04 54.84
N LEU A 3 9.64 -20.83 54.81
CA LEU A 3 8.84 -21.06 53.59
C LEU A 3 8.09 -19.79 53.13
N ALA A 4 7.62 -18.96 54.07
CA ALA A 4 6.94 -17.70 53.75
C ALA A 4 7.90 -16.71 53.06
N ASP A 5 9.15 -16.60 53.53
CA ASP A 5 10.18 -15.76 52.92
C ASP A 5 10.47 -16.18 51.47
N GLN A 6 10.47 -17.50 51.20
CA GLN A 6 10.68 -18.04 49.86
C GLN A 6 9.50 -17.74 48.94
N ILE A 7 8.26 -17.90 49.42
CA ILE A 7 7.06 -17.57 48.66
C ILE A 7 7.04 -16.07 48.33
N GLU A 8 7.39 -15.22 49.30
CA GLU A 8 7.44 -13.77 49.08
C GLU A 8 8.51 -13.38 48.05
N ALA A 9 9.69 -14.00 48.11
CA ALA A 9 10.74 -13.77 47.13
C ALA A 9 10.29 -14.15 45.71
N VAL A 10 9.63 -15.30 45.54
CA VAL A 10 9.09 -15.75 44.25
C VAL A 10 7.99 -14.82 43.75
N ALA A 11 7.04 -14.43 44.61
CA ALA A 11 5.96 -13.53 44.24
C ALA A 11 6.48 -12.15 43.80
N ARG A 12 7.51 -11.64 44.49
CA ARG A 12 8.15 -10.37 44.15
C ARG A 12 8.89 -10.44 42.82
N ALA A 13 9.62 -11.52 42.58
CA ALA A 13 10.30 -11.75 41.31
C ALA A 13 9.30 -11.83 40.14
N ALA A 14 8.26 -12.65 40.27
CA ALA A 14 7.21 -12.77 39.25
C ALA A 14 6.51 -11.43 38.96
N THR A 15 6.22 -10.65 40.00
CA THR A 15 5.62 -9.32 39.84
C THR A 15 6.55 -8.37 39.08
N ALA A 16 7.86 -8.40 39.39
CA ALA A 16 8.85 -7.58 38.71
C ALA A 16 8.99 -7.95 37.22
N GLU A 17 8.97 -9.25 36.90
CA GLU A 17 9.00 -9.75 35.52
C GLU A 17 7.78 -9.32 34.72
N VAL A 18 6.57 -9.47 35.28
CA VAL A 18 5.33 -9.02 34.64
C VAL A 18 5.36 -7.51 34.38
N ALA A 19 5.84 -6.72 35.35
CA ALA A 19 5.96 -5.28 35.18
C ALA A 19 6.97 -4.91 34.09
N ALA A 20 8.09 -5.65 33.99
CA ALA A 20 9.08 -5.45 32.94
C ALA A 20 8.51 -5.79 31.54
N ALA A 21 7.84 -6.94 31.41
CA ALA A 21 7.20 -7.37 30.17
C ALA A 21 6.12 -6.37 29.72
N SER A 22 5.29 -5.88 30.65
CA SER A 22 4.27 -4.88 30.37
C SER A 22 4.84 -3.57 29.84
N ARG A 23 5.96 -3.10 30.42
CA ARG A 23 6.68 -1.91 29.95
C ARG A 23 7.25 -2.12 28.55
N ALA A 24 7.89 -3.26 28.30
CA ALA A 24 8.45 -3.60 26.99
C ALA A 24 7.36 -3.65 25.92
N PHE A 25 6.26 -4.35 26.19
CA PHE A 25 5.10 -4.42 25.28
C PHE A 25 4.54 -3.02 24.98
N SER A 26 4.39 -2.18 26.00
CA SER A 26 3.88 -0.81 25.83
C SER A 26 4.81 0.09 25.01
N LEU A 27 6.13 -0.15 25.05
CA LEU A 27 7.09 0.52 24.19
C LEU A 27 6.94 0.03 22.74
N THR A 28 7.03 -1.28 22.51
CA THR A 28 6.89 -1.86 21.17
C THR A 28 5.58 -1.47 20.49
N ARG A 29 4.46 -1.45 21.24
CA ARG A 29 3.16 -1.01 20.72
C ARG A 29 3.17 0.45 20.27
N ARG A 30 3.85 1.34 21.00
CA ARG A 30 3.97 2.75 20.63
C ARG A 30 4.83 2.90 19.38
N ASP A 31 5.98 2.24 19.36
CA ASP A 31 6.89 2.27 18.21
C ASP A 31 6.20 1.75 16.93
N LEU A 32 5.42 0.67 17.03
CA LEU A 32 4.64 0.14 15.93
C LEU A 32 3.55 1.13 15.47
N ALA A 33 2.86 1.78 16.41
CA ALA A 33 1.84 2.78 16.07
C ALA A 33 2.45 4.00 15.37
N ASP A 34 3.65 4.43 15.78
CA ASP A 34 4.38 5.51 15.14
C ASP A 34 4.86 5.11 13.74
N ALA A 35 5.38 3.89 13.57
CA ALA A 35 5.79 3.35 12.28
C ALA A 35 4.61 3.24 11.29
N LEU A 36 3.45 2.78 11.77
CA LEU A 36 2.23 2.72 10.96
C LEU A 36 1.75 4.11 10.54
N ARG A 37 1.79 5.10 11.45
CA ARG A 37 1.45 6.49 11.13
C ARG A 37 2.41 7.07 10.09
N ALA A 38 3.72 6.82 10.23
CA ALA A 38 4.70 7.26 9.25
C ALA A 38 4.47 6.61 7.87
N HIS A 39 4.20 5.31 7.83
CA HIS A 39 3.88 4.60 6.60
C HIS A 39 2.60 5.15 5.94
N GLN A 40 1.54 5.33 6.71
CA GLN A 40 0.28 5.92 6.24
C GLN A 40 0.44 7.38 5.78
N ALA A 41 1.42 8.13 6.27
CA ALA A 41 1.70 9.47 5.76
C ALA A 41 2.43 9.40 4.40
N SER A 42 3.29 8.40 4.19
CA SER A 42 4.06 8.23 2.95
C SER A 42 3.30 7.54 1.80
N THR A 43 2.35 6.65 2.10
CA THR A 43 1.66 5.80 1.12
C THR A 43 0.55 6.49 0.29
N PRO A 44 -0.31 7.38 0.82
CA PRO A 44 -1.38 7.99 0.03
C PRO A 44 -0.82 8.80 -1.14
N ASP A 45 0.34 9.41 -0.96
CA ASP A 45 1.05 10.14 -2.01
C ASP A 45 1.64 9.20 -3.08
N ALA A 46 2.18 8.04 -2.69
CA ALA A 46 2.73 7.08 -3.66
C ALA A 46 1.65 6.41 -4.52
N VAL A 47 0.50 6.05 -3.92
CA VAL A 47 -0.62 5.44 -4.66
C VAL A 47 -1.32 6.47 -5.54
N ALA A 48 -1.52 7.69 -5.03
CA ALA A 48 -2.10 8.78 -5.83
C ALA A 48 -1.20 9.15 -7.01
N ARG A 49 0.13 9.24 -6.79
CA ARG A 49 1.10 9.46 -7.87
C ARG A 49 1.08 8.33 -8.90
N ALA A 50 1.17 7.07 -8.46
CA ALA A 50 1.10 5.94 -9.39
C ALA A 50 -0.21 5.90 -10.20
N ARG A 51 -1.32 6.32 -9.61
CA ARG A 51 -2.60 6.43 -10.32
C ARG A 51 -2.60 7.58 -11.32
N ALA A 52 -2.05 8.74 -10.94
CA ALA A 52 -1.91 9.87 -11.86
C ALA A 52 -0.98 9.53 -13.03
N ASP A 53 0.16 8.89 -12.76
CA ASP A 53 1.09 8.43 -13.79
C ASP A 53 0.41 7.45 -14.77
N LEU A 54 -0.42 6.54 -14.27
CA LEU A 54 -1.22 5.61 -15.11
C LEU A 54 -2.28 6.31 -15.96
N GLU A 55 -2.91 7.37 -15.42
CA GLU A 55 -3.91 8.17 -16.13
C GLU A 55 -3.25 8.99 -17.24
N ASP A 56 -2.12 9.65 -16.94
CA ASP A 56 -1.29 10.36 -17.90
C ASP A 56 -0.77 9.43 -19.02
N ASP A 57 -0.32 8.21 -18.66
CA ASP A 57 0.10 7.20 -19.64
C ASP A 57 -1.06 6.73 -20.53
N ALA A 58 -2.27 6.56 -19.98
CA ALA A 58 -3.45 6.19 -20.74
C ALA A 58 -3.88 7.31 -21.71
N ASP A 59 -3.91 8.55 -21.24
CA ASP A 59 -4.22 9.73 -22.04
C ASP A 59 -3.19 9.92 -23.17
N ALA A 60 -1.91 9.62 -22.91
CA ALA A 60 -0.87 9.66 -23.94
C ALA A 60 -1.08 8.60 -25.04
N VAL A 61 -1.56 7.41 -24.68
CA VAL A 61 -1.91 6.36 -25.64
C VAL A 61 -3.14 6.77 -26.48
N ASP A 62 -4.18 7.32 -25.87
CA ASP A 62 -5.38 7.78 -26.57
C ASP A 62 -5.13 9.02 -27.45
N ALA A 63 -4.20 9.88 -27.06
CA ALA A 63 -3.76 11.03 -27.86
C ALA A 63 -2.83 10.67 -29.02
N THR A 64 -2.31 9.43 -29.05
CA THR A 64 -1.53 8.94 -30.20
C THR A 64 -2.48 8.71 -31.37
N PRO A 65 -2.28 9.33 -32.56
CA PRO A 65 -3.14 9.08 -33.70
C PRO A 65 -3.19 7.57 -33.97
N GLY A 66 -4.36 6.97 -33.77
CA GLY A 66 -4.53 5.52 -33.88
C GLY A 66 -3.90 5.03 -35.17
N ILE A 67 -2.93 4.12 -35.06
CA ILE A 67 -2.42 3.41 -36.24
C ILE A 67 -3.61 2.63 -36.77
N LEU A 68 -4.24 3.16 -37.81
CA LEU A 68 -5.33 2.48 -38.50
C LEU A 68 -4.87 1.06 -38.79
N LEU A 69 -5.61 0.07 -38.28
CA LEU A 69 -5.34 -1.30 -38.63
C LEU A 69 -5.52 -1.41 -40.16
N PRO A 70 -4.82 -2.33 -40.84
CA PRO A 70 -4.94 -2.47 -42.29
C PRO A 70 -6.39 -2.62 -42.78
N ALA A 71 -7.28 -3.16 -41.93
CA ALA A 71 -8.72 -3.23 -42.17
C ALA A 71 -9.39 -1.83 -42.18
N ASP A 72 -9.10 -0.98 -41.19
CA ASP A 72 -9.69 0.36 -41.05
C ASP A 72 -9.22 1.34 -42.13
N ARG A 73 -8.03 1.10 -42.71
CA ARG A 73 -7.52 1.83 -43.89
C ARG A 73 -8.30 1.53 -45.17
N ALA A 74 -8.90 0.34 -45.30
CA ALA A 74 -9.67 -0.02 -46.48
C ALA A 74 -11.02 0.71 -46.53
N GLU A 75 -11.65 0.94 -45.37
CA GLU A 75 -12.94 1.62 -45.26
C GLU A 75 -12.84 3.15 -45.40
N THR A 76 -11.69 3.73 -45.05
CA THR A 76 -11.42 5.18 -45.15
C THR A 76 -10.74 5.58 -46.47
N SER A 77 -10.50 4.62 -47.37
CA SER A 77 -9.88 4.88 -48.67
C SER A 77 -10.83 5.70 -49.57
N PRO A 78 -10.40 6.84 -50.13
CA PRO A 78 -11.22 7.67 -51.03
C PRO A 78 -11.49 7.01 -52.40
N HIS A 79 -11.06 5.75 -52.59
CA HIS A 79 -11.23 4.98 -53.82
C HIS A 79 -12.23 3.82 -53.68
N LEU A 80 -13.11 3.84 -52.68
CA LEU A 80 -14.27 2.95 -52.68
C LEU A 80 -15.19 3.35 -53.85
N PRO A 81 -15.44 2.45 -54.83
CA PRO A 81 -16.48 2.68 -55.81
C PRO A 81 -17.81 2.75 -55.06
N GLY A 82 -18.63 3.74 -55.40
CA GLY A 82 -19.88 4.02 -54.71
C GLY A 82 -20.73 2.78 -54.51
N ALA A 83 -21.33 2.67 -53.33
CA ALA A 83 -22.52 1.89 -53.13
C ALA A 83 -23.64 2.52 -53.97
N GLU A 84 -23.77 2.08 -55.21
CA GLU A 84 -24.92 2.38 -56.07
C GLU A 84 -25.77 1.11 -56.17
N HIS A 85 -26.86 1.15 -55.40
CA HIS A 85 -28.10 0.36 -55.45
C HIS A 85 -28.06 -1.16 -55.23
#